data_AF-A0A8T4MMJ0-F1
#
_entry.id   AF-A0A8T4MMJ0-F1
#
_cell.length_a   1.000
_cell.length_b   1.000
_cell.length_c   1.000
_cell.angle_alpha   90.00
_cell.angle_beta   90.00
_cell.angle_gamma   90.00
#
_symmetry.space_group_name_H-M   'P 1'
#
loop_
_entity.id
_entity.type
_entity.pdbx_description
1 polymer ?
#
loop_
_entity_poly.entity_id
_entity_poly.type
_entity_poly.pdbx_seq_one_letter_code
_entity_poly.pdbx_strand_id
1 'polypeptide(L)'
;MPKTKSQKNPKPKGHWKDRETVRAAVVEFMIENTLTIAPSSNQLREFGRYDLINAIHRHYGFNELRIDLEETNPKIKYGDGNNVEKIKQRVIAYMAEKGYKTLPPKRIMIADGQGALEASIEETLGFVEFRKLLGVKPVFAERGCWKDLDYRVAKAKEAMEKDGVDSLQSSRRLNELGYKSLVTAIYENDGSFPKFRKIIEGHVVRLTLDQTLERAYEFDESFPKFRKILEKWKLEYTLEQAYEFMQEHPEYGELLPRNKKEFKRHGQMDLYAAIILPFRGFDRFNEMLLNYMEKRNGYDKRDSYKYLPRVSVRADQPEFVVTAKDED
;
A
#
# COMPACT_ATOMS: atom_id res chain seq x y z
N MET A 1 7.94 50.68 -14.15
CA MET A 1 8.20 51.35 -15.44
C MET A 1 8.01 50.33 -16.56
N PRO A 2 7.17 50.57 -17.57
CA PRO A 2 7.12 49.71 -18.75
C PRO A 2 8.49 49.78 -19.44
N LYS A 3 9.21 48.66 -19.51
CA LYS A 3 10.48 48.58 -20.25
C LYS A 3 10.18 49.03 -21.68
N THR A 4 10.88 50.05 -22.17
CA THR A 4 10.82 50.49 -23.56
C THR A 4 11.08 49.26 -24.43
N LYS A 5 10.12 48.92 -25.31
CA LYS A 5 10.27 47.84 -26.27
C LYS A 5 11.44 48.19 -27.17
N SER A 6 12.64 47.74 -26.82
CA SER A 6 13.78 47.70 -27.73
C SER A 6 13.37 46.75 -28.85
N GLN A 7 12.75 47.32 -29.91
CA GLN A 7 12.46 46.62 -31.15
C GLN A 7 13.80 46.28 -31.79
N LYS A 8 14.39 45.15 -31.39
CA LYS A 8 15.56 44.62 -32.09
C LYS A 8 15.11 44.28 -33.50
N ASN A 9 15.80 44.85 -34.48
CA ASN A 9 15.56 44.58 -35.90
C ASN A 9 15.64 43.08 -36.16
N PRO A 10 14.74 42.51 -36.98
CA PRO A 10 14.80 41.11 -37.35
C PRO A 10 16.16 40.79 -37.98
N LYS A 11 16.76 39.67 -37.57
CA LYS A 11 18.05 39.21 -38.10
C LYS A 11 17.94 38.92 -39.61
N PRO A 12 19.00 39.12 -40.41
CA PRO A 12 18.95 38.95 -41.86
C PRO A 12 18.62 37.52 -42.28
N LYS A 13 18.07 37.38 -43.49
CA LYS A 13 17.74 36.08 -44.08
C LYS A 13 19.01 35.22 -44.15
N GLY A 14 18.94 34.00 -43.58
CA GLY A 14 20.08 33.09 -43.51
C GLY A 14 20.88 33.16 -42.21
N HIS A 15 20.48 33.98 -41.23
CA HIS A 15 21.07 33.92 -39.88
C HIS A 15 20.68 32.62 -39.15
N TRP A 16 19.43 32.17 -39.30
CA TRP A 16 18.88 30.98 -38.63
C TRP A 16 19.19 29.68 -39.40
N LYS A 17 20.45 29.24 -39.40
CA LYS A 17 20.90 28.07 -40.19
C LYS A 17 20.75 26.74 -39.45
N ASP A 18 20.99 26.73 -38.15
CA ASP A 18 21.12 25.52 -37.34
C ASP A 18 20.51 25.68 -35.94
N ARG A 19 20.38 24.55 -35.24
CA ARG A 19 19.86 24.45 -33.87
C ARG A 19 20.70 25.26 -32.88
N GLU A 20 22.02 25.15 -32.92
CA GLU A 20 22.91 25.84 -31.98
C GLU A 20 22.75 27.37 -32.01
N THR A 21 22.64 27.93 -33.22
CA THR A 21 22.41 29.37 -33.42
C THR A 21 21.07 29.82 -32.82
N VAL A 22 20.02 29.02 -32.99
CA VAL A 22 18.71 29.30 -32.39
C VAL A 22 18.76 29.20 -30.86
N ARG A 23 19.42 28.16 -30.32
CA ARG A 23 19.62 27.97 -28.88
C ARG A 23 20.36 29.16 -28.26
N ALA A 24 21.48 29.56 -28.84
CA ALA A 24 22.27 30.70 -28.37
C ALA A 24 21.45 31.99 -28.35
N ALA A 25 20.67 32.26 -29.40
CA ALA A 25 19.82 33.45 -29.46
C ALA A 25 18.67 33.43 -28.45
N VAL A 26 18.15 32.24 -28.10
CA VAL A 26 17.15 32.10 -27.03
C VAL A 26 17.77 32.35 -25.67
N VAL A 27 18.95 31.80 -25.39
CA VAL A 27 19.68 32.03 -24.14
C VAL A 27 20.04 33.51 -23.97
N GLU A 28 20.55 34.15 -25.03
CA GLU A 28 20.81 35.59 -25.04
C GLU A 28 19.54 36.38 -24.71
N PHE A 29 18.42 36.05 -25.37
CA PHE A 29 17.13 36.69 -25.08
C PHE A 29 16.67 36.47 -23.63
N MET A 30 16.89 35.28 -23.06
CA MET A 30 16.55 34.98 -21.66
C MET A 30 17.38 35.85 -20.70
N ILE A 31 18.69 35.96 -20.93
CA ILE A 31 19.59 36.79 -20.11
C ILE A 31 19.17 38.26 -20.18
N GLU A 32 18.96 38.79 -21.38
CA GLU A 32 18.56 40.20 -21.59
C GLU A 32 17.23 40.56 -20.91
N ASN A 33 16.32 39.58 -20.83
CA ASN A 33 14.99 39.78 -20.26
C ASN A 33 14.84 39.18 -18.87
N THR A 34 15.94 38.76 -18.24
CA THR A 34 15.96 38.17 -16.89
C THR A 34 14.97 37.00 -16.73
N LEU A 35 14.88 36.14 -17.75
CA LEU A 35 14.01 34.97 -17.75
C LEU A 35 14.76 33.74 -17.24
N THR A 36 14.16 33.02 -16.30
CA THR A 36 14.68 31.75 -15.77
C THR A 36 14.25 30.52 -16.57
N ILE A 37 13.26 30.68 -17.46
CA ILE A 37 12.73 29.63 -18.35
C ILE A 37 12.62 30.18 -19.78
N ALA A 38 12.67 29.30 -20.77
CA ALA A 38 12.59 29.67 -22.17
C ALA A 38 11.27 30.38 -22.46
N PRO A 39 11.34 31.48 -23.21
CA PRO A 39 10.17 32.30 -23.49
C PRO A 39 9.14 31.48 -24.28
N SER A 40 7.87 31.67 -23.95
CA SER A 40 6.76 31.20 -24.76
C SER A 40 6.65 31.99 -26.08
N SER A 41 5.92 31.45 -27.05
CA SER A 41 5.60 32.15 -28.30
C SER A 41 4.89 33.49 -28.06
N ASN A 42 4.03 33.57 -27.05
CA ASN A 42 3.35 34.81 -26.66
C ASN A 42 4.32 35.84 -26.08
N GLN A 43 5.23 35.42 -25.19
CA GLN A 43 6.28 36.31 -24.69
C GLN A 43 7.12 36.83 -25.85
N LEU A 44 7.64 35.96 -26.74
CA LEU A 44 8.40 36.42 -27.91
C LEU A 44 7.61 37.40 -28.78
N ARG A 45 6.30 37.20 -28.94
CA ARG A 45 5.40 38.09 -29.69
C ARG A 45 5.26 39.46 -29.03
N GLU A 46 5.12 39.53 -27.71
CA GLU A 46 5.05 40.78 -26.95
C GLU A 46 6.31 41.63 -27.10
N PHE A 47 7.47 40.96 -27.24
CA PHE A 47 8.77 41.57 -27.51
C PHE A 47 9.07 41.78 -29.01
N GLY A 48 8.13 41.46 -29.91
CA GLY A 48 8.27 41.63 -31.35
C GLY A 48 9.28 40.67 -32.02
N ARG A 49 9.70 39.60 -31.33
CA ARG A 49 10.69 38.62 -31.80
C ARG A 49 10.05 37.50 -32.63
N TYR A 50 9.33 37.89 -33.69
CA TYR A 50 8.71 36.94 -34.62
C TYR A 50 9.74 36.12 -35.40
N ASP A 51 10.93 36.69 -35.63
CA ASP A 51 12.09 36.02 -36.21
C ASP A 51 12.47 34.77 -35.40
N LEU A 52 12.55 34.92 -34.08
CA LEU A 52 12.93 33.85 -33.17
C LEU A 52 11.82 32.79 -33.04
N ILE A 53 10.55 33.19 -33.01
CA ILE A 53 9.41 32.24 -33.04
C ILE A 53 9.51 31.33 -34.27
N ASN A 54 9.73 31.91 -35.44
CA ASN A 54 9.82 31.16 -36.69
C ASN A 54 11.06 30.26 -36.73
N ALA A 55 12.18 30.73 -36.19
CA ALA A 55 13.41 29.95 -36.10
C ALA A 55 13.25 28.75 -35.16
N ILE A 56 12.61 28.94 -33.99
CA ILE A 56 12.28 27.86 -33.06
C ILE A 56 11.38 26.83 -33.73
N HIS A 57 10.30 27.25 -34.43
CA HIS A 57 9.42 26.30 -35.13
C HIS A 57 10.12 25.52 -36.23
N ARG A 58 11.07 26.13 -36.95
CA ARG A 58 11.78 25.47 -38.05
C ARG A 58 12.78 24.43 -37.57
N HIS A 59 13.53 24.74 -36.50
CA HIS A 59 14.70 23.96 -36.11
C HIS A 59 14.46 23.08 -34.88
N TYR A 60 13.49 23.40 -34.02
CA TYR A 60 13.22 22.68 -32.78
C TYR A 60 11.73 22.33 -32.62
N GLY A 61 10.91 23.33 -32.34
CA GLY A 61 9.68 23.20 -31.55
C GLY A 61 9.94 23.66 -30.11
N PHE A 62 9.03 24.45 -29.53
CA PHE A 62 9.24 25.07 -28.21
C PHE A 62 9.51 24.07 -27.09
N ASN A 63 8.94 22.86 -27.16
CA ASN A 63 9.20 21.82 -26.16
C ASN A 63 10.56 21.16 -26.35
N GLU A 64 10.96 20.86 -27.59
CA GLU A 64 12.29 20.32 -27.89
C GLU A 64 13.37 21.28 -27.42
N LEU A 65 13.20 22.58 -27.69
CA LEU A 65 14.11 23.63 -27.22
C LEU A 65 14.23 23.66 -25.70
N ARG A 66 13.12 23.51 -24.96
CA ARG A 66 13.15 23.48 -23.48
C ARG A 66 13.88 22.27 -22.93
N ILE A 67 13.72 21.12 -23.59
CA ILE A 67 14.48 19.90 -23.24
C ILE A 67 15.98 20.12 -23.49
N ASP A 68 16.34 20.72 -24.64
CA ASP A 68 17.72 21.04 -25.03
C ASP A 68 18.38 22.13 -24.16
N LEU A 69 17.56 22.96 -23.52
CA LEU A 69 17.97 23.92 -22.49
C LEU A 69 18.00 23.32 -21.09
N GLU A 70 17.77 22.02 -20.95
CA GLU A 70 17.74 21.29 -19.68
C GLU A 70 16.75 21.90 -18.68
N GLU A 71 15.67 22.53 -19.16
CA GLU A 71 14.62 23.02 -18.28
C GLU A 71 13.94 21.84 -17.60
N THR A 72 13.90 21.87 -16.27
CA THR A 72 13.40 20.77 -15.45
C THR A 72 11.89 20.52 -15.58
N ASN A 73 11.17 21.25 -16.43
CA ASN A 73 9.72 21.10 -16.56
C ASN A 73 9.11 21.61 -17.90
N PRO A 74 9.47 21.05 -19.08
CA PRO A 74 8.77 21.41 -20.31
C PRO A 74 7.28 21.08 -20.16
N LYS A 75 6.42 22.02 -20.59
CA LYS A 75 4.98 21.80 -20.67
C LYS A 75 4.74 20.62 -21.61
N ILE A 76 4.35 19.47 -21.07
CA ILE A 76 3.99 18.30 -21.86
C ILE A 76 2.88 18.74 -22.82
N LYS A 77 3.01 18.47 -24.12
CA LYS A 77 1.88 18.61 -25.02
C LYS A 77 0.82 17.60 -24.56
N TYR A 78 -0.42 18.04 -24.38
CA TYR A 78 -1.57 17.14 -24.39
C TYR A 78 -1.40 16.14 -25.56
N GLY A 79 -1.23 14.85 -25.25
CA GLY A 79 -0.96 13.79 -26.24
C GLY A 79 0.44 13.16 -26.26
N ASP A 80 1.48 13.78 -25.68
CA ASP A 80 2.77 13.09 -25.43
C ASP A 80 2.72 12.18 -24.17
N GLY A 81 1.54 12.12 -23.53
CA GLY A 81 1.23 11.40 -22.29
C GLY A 81 1.33 9.86 -22.36
N ASN A 82 1.85 9.28 -23.44
CA ASN A 82 1.97 7.82 -23.54
C ASN A 82 3.25 7.25 -22.92
N ASN A 83 4.22 8.09 -22.51
CA ASN A 83 5.39 7.59 -21.81
C ASN A 83 5.18 7.58 -20.30
N VAL A 84 4.52 6.52 -19.82
CA VAL A 84 4.27 6.23 -18.40
C VAL A 84 5.52 6.43 -17.54
N GLU A 85 6.69 6.00 -18.01
CA GLU A 85 7.94 6.07 -17.25
C GLU A 85 8.44 7.51 -17.07
N LYS A 86 8.31 8.36 -18.09
CA LYS A 86 8.63 9.79 -17.97
C LYS A 86 7.69 10.51 -16.99
N ILE A 87 6.39 10.19 -17.04
CA ILE A 87 5.41 10.73 -16.09
C ILE A 87 5.77 10.27 -14.68
N LYS A 88 6.12 8.99 -14.50
CA LYS A 88 6.54 8.41 -13.21
C LYS A 88 7.75 9.14 -12.63
N GLN A 89 8.80 9.34 -13.42
CA GLN A 89 9.98 10.09 -12.99
C GLN A 89 9.65 11.52 -12.56
N ARG A 90 8.79 12.22 -13.31
CA ARG A 90 8.35 13.58 -12.95
C ARG A 90 7.52 13.62 -11.67
N VAL A 91 6.64 12.63 -11.45
CA VAL A 91 5.88 12.52 -10.21
C VAL A 91 6.80 12.26 -9.02
N ILE A 92 7.80 11.39 -9.16
CA ILE A 92 8.80 11.13 -8.12
C ILE A 92 9.57 12.41 -7.79
N ALA A 93 10.05 13.15 -8.80
CA ALA A 93 10.77 14.40 -8.60
C ALA A 93 9.90 15.46 -7.90
N TYR A 94 8.65 15.63 -8.35
CA TYR A 94 7.68 16.53 -7.71
C TYR A 94 7.41 16.15 -6.25
N MET A 95 7.20 14.86 -5.96
CA MET A 95 6.98 14.38 -4.59
C MET A 95 8.21 14.64 -3.70
N ALA A 96 9.41 14.43 -4.21
CA ALA A 96 10.65 14.71 -3.50
C ALA A 96 10.82 16.21 -3.22
N GLU A 97 10.58 17.08 -4.21
CA GLU A 97 10.67 18.53 -4.10
C GLU A 97 9.72 19.09 -3.01
N LYS A 98 8.50 18.56 -2.94
CA LYS A 98 7.48 19.02 -1.98
C LYS A 98 7.47 18.25 -0.65
N GLY A 99 8.31 17.23 -0.50
CA GLY A 99 8.35 16.39 0.70
C GLY A 99 7.11 15.50 0.89
N TYR A 100 6.44 15.12 -0.19
CA TYR A 100 5.28 14.22 -0.13
C TYR A 100 5.70 12.74 -0.05
N LYS A 101 5.19 12.03 0.96
CA LYS A 101 5.37 10.57 1.10
C LYS A 101 4.53 9.77 0.11
N THR A 102 3.40 10.31 -0.34
CA THR A 102 2.47 9.66 -1.28
C THR A 102 2.01 10.66 -2.33
N LEU A 103 1.59 10.18 -3.50
CA LEU A 103 1.09 11.04 -4.58
C LEU A 103 -0.10 11.87 -4.08
N PRO A 104 0.04 13.21 -3.95
CA PRO A 104 -1.01 14.05 -3.41
C PRO A 104 -2.28 14.02 -4.28
N PRO A 105 -3.45 14.38 -3.72
CA PRO A 105 -4.69 14.47 -4.50
C PRO A 105 -4.61 15.53 -5.60
N LYS A 106 -5.40 15.36 -6.68
CA LYS A 106 -5.49 16.28 -7.84
C LYS A 106 -5.52 17.76 -7.46
N ARG A 107 -6.39 18.12 -6.51
CA ARG A 107 -6.55 19.50 -6.02
C ARG A 107 -5.26 20.13 -5.48
N ILE A 108 -4.42 19.32 -4.82
CA ILE A 108 -3.14 19.78 -4.26
C ILE A 108 -2.12 19.97 -5.38
N MET A 109 -2.04 19.01 -6.33
CA MET A 109 -1.18 19.15 -7.51
C MET A 109 -1.51 20.40 -8.34
N ILE A 110 -2.80 20.69 -8.53
CA ILE A 110 -3.25 21.89 -9.25
C ILE A 110 -2.87 23.16 -8.47
N ALA A 111 -3.07 23.18 -7.15
CA ALA A 111 -2.67 24.31 -6.30
C ALA A 111 -1.14 24.56 -6.34
N ASP A 112 -0.35 23.51 -6.48
CA ASP A 112 1.11 23.58 -6.63
C ASP A 112 1.58 23.97 -8.05
N GLY A 113 0.65 24.27 -8.96
CA GLY A 113 0.97 24.61 -10.36
C GLY A 113 1.31 23.40 -11.24
N GLN A 114 1.13 22.17 -10.75
CA GLN A 114 1.39 20.92 -11.47
C GLN A 114 0.17 20.39 -12.23
N GLY A 115 -0.73 21.27 -12.68
CA GLY A 115 -1.95 20.88 -13.41
C GLY A 115 -1.68 20.09 -14.70
N ALA A 116 -0.56 20.36 -15.38
CA ALA A 116 -0.18 19.58 -16.57
C ALA A 116 0.27 18.16 -16.22
N LEU A 117 0.97 17.98 -15.10
CA LEU A 117 1.39 16.67 -14.62
C LEU A 117 0.18 15.87 -14.12
N GLU A 118 -0.74 16.52 -13.41
CA GLU A 118 -2.02 15.95 -13.00
C GLU A 118 -2.83 15.44 -14.21
N ALA A 119 -3.02 16.29 -15.23
CA ALA A 119 -3.73 15.91 -16.45
C ALA A 119 -3.05 14.72 -17.15
N SER A 120 -1.70 14.71 -17.18
CA SER A 120 -0.94 13.58 -17.76
C SER A 120 -1.21 12.28 -17.00
N ILE A 121 -1.23 12.29 -15.66
CA ILE A 121 -1.55 11.08 -14.87
C ILE A 121 -2.96 10.58 -15.20
N GLU A 122 -3.92 11.49 -15.30
CA GLU A 122 -5.32 11.16 -15.57
C GLU A 122 -5.50 10.54 -16.96
N GLU A 123 -4.87 11.11 -17.98
CA GLU A 123 -4.98 10.64 -19.36
C GLU A 123 -4.31 9.29 -19.58
N THR A 124 -3.22 8.98 -18.86
CA THR A 124 -2.47 7.74 -19.11
C THR A 124 -3.08 6.51 -18.40
N LEU A 125 -3.26 6.58 -17.07
CA LEU A 125 -3.69 5.44 -16.25
C LEU A 125 -4.78 5.80 -15.23
N GLY A 126 -4.98 7.09 -14.96
CA GLY A 126 -5.77 7.55 -13.82
C GLY A 126 -4.99 7.45 -12.50
N PHE A 127 -5.40 8.26 -11.52
CA PHE A 127 -4.70 8.39 -10.24
C PHE A 127 -4.61 7.11 -9.39
N VAL A 128 -5.56 6.19 -9.52
CA VAL A 128 -5.58 4.96 -8.72
C VAL A 128 -4.52 4.00 -9.20
N GLU A 129 -4.53 3.67 -10.50
CA GLU A 129 -3.53 2.78 -11.10
C GLU A 129 -2.14 3.41 -11.07
N PHE A 130 -2.03 4.74 -11.22
CA PHE A 130 -0.75 5.41 -11.09
C PHE A 130 -0.16 5.31 -9.66
N ARG A 131 -0.99 5.34 -8.60
CA ARG A 131 -0.52 5.08 -7.23
C ARG A 131 -0.01 3.65 -7.05
N LYS A 132 -0.72 2.67 -7.62
CA LYS A 132 -0.27 1.27 -7.63
C LYS A 132 1.08 1.13 -8.35
N LEU A 133 1.26 1.81 -9.49
CA LEU A 133 2.53 1.86 -10.23
C LEU A 133 3.69 2.45 -9.41
N LEU A 134 3.39 3.41 -8.54
CA LEU A 134 4.37 4.00 -7.61
C LEU A 134 4.63 3.12 -6.37
N GLY A 135 3.93 1.99 -6.22
CA GLY A 135 4.00 1.15 -5.02
C GLY A 135 3.42 1.83 -3.77
N VAL A 136 2.63 2.90 -3.92
CA VAL A 136 2.00 3.59 -2.80
C VAL A 136 0.56 3.12 -2.62
N LYS A 137 0.16 2.88 -1.37
CA LYS A 137 -1.22 2.51 -1.06
C LYS A 137 -2.18 3.61 -1.56
N PRO A 138 -3.29 3.26 -2.22
CA PRO A 138 -4.26 4.25 -2.67
C PRO A 138 -4.81 5.04 -1.47
N VAL A 139 -4.85 6.37 -1.62
CA VAL A 139 -5.36 7.28 -0.58
C VAL A 139 -6.87 7.09 -0.36
N PHE A 140 -7.56 6.61 -1.39
CA PHE A 140 -9.00 6.36 -1.36
C PHE A 140 -9.27 4.87 -1.29
N ALA A 141 -10.20 4.54 -0.41
CA ALA A 141 -10.81 3.23 -0.34
C ALA A 141 -11.47 2.92 -1.70
N GLU A 142 -11.27 1.71 -2.24
CA GLU A 142 -11.83 1.33 -3.55
C GLU A 142 -13.36 1.44 -3.57
N ARG A 143 -13.96 1.75 -4.73
CA ARG A 143 -15.41 1.93 -4.80
C ARG A 143 -16.10 0.61 -4.40
N GLY A 144 -16.89 0.65 -3.32
CA GLY A 144 -17.59 -0.52 -2.81
C GLY A 144 -16.91 -1.26 -1.68
N CYS A 145 -15.64 -0.98 -1.33
CA CYS A 145 -15.01 -1.62 -0.16
C CYS A 145 -15.74 -1.29 1.14
N TRP A 146 -16.43 -0.14 1.21
CA TRP A 146 -17.29 0.21 2.34
C TRP A 146 -18.51 -0.70 2.49
N LYS A 147 -18.85 -1.54 1.51
CA LYS A 147 -19.88 -2.58 1.64
C LYS A 147 -19.36 -3.85 2.31
N ASP A 148 -18.05 -4.06 2.30
CA ASP A 148 -17.39 -5.17 3.00
C ASP A 148 -17.31 -4.89 4.51
N LEU A 149 -17.89 -5.80 5.31
CA LEU A 149 -17.91 -5.67 6.76
C LEU A 149 -16.49 -5.74 7.35
N ASP A 150 -15.64 -6.62 6.84
CA ASP A 150 -14.30 -6.86 7.36
C ASP A 150 -13.44 -5.61 7.15
N TYR A 151 -13.59 -4.97 5.99
CA TYR A 151 -12.95 -3.70 5.68
C TYR A 151 -13.39 -2.58 6.64
N ARG A 152 -14.71 -2.46 6.90
CA ARG A 152 -15.24 -1.45 7.85
C ARG A 152 -14.71 -1.69 9.26
N VAL A 153 -14.72 -2.94 9.73
CA VAL A 153 -14.20 -3.28 11.07
C VAL A 153 -12.71 -3.00 11.17
N ALA A 154 -11.92 -3.36 10.16
CA ALA A 154 -10.49 -3.07 10.12
C ALA A 154 -10.22 -1.56 10.21
N LYS A 155 -10.93 -0.73 9.43
CA LYS A 155 -10.81 0.73 9.47
C LYS A 155 -11.26 1.34 10.80
N ALA A 156 -12.28 0.77 11.43
CA ALA A 156 -12.70 1.19 12.76
C ALA A 156 -11.65 0.88 13.82
N LYS A 157 -11.03 -0.32 13.77
CA LYS A 157 -9.94 -0.70 14.68
C LYS A 157 -8.69 0.15 14.48
N GLU A 158 -8.31 0.44 13.23
CA GLU A 158 -7.22 1.38 12.92
C GLU A 158 -7.47 2.77 13.54
N ALA A 159 -8.71 3.27 13.45
CA ALA A 159 -9.08 4.54 14.06
C ALA A 159 -9.01 4.49 15.61
N MET A 160 -9.43 3.38 16.21
CA MET A 160 -9.35 3.16 17.66
C MET A 160 -7.91 3.10 18.16
N GLU A 161 -7.05 2.37 17.45
CA GLU A 161 -5.62 2.23 17.76
C GLU A 161 -4.90 3.59 17.67
N LYS A 162 -5.15 4.34 16.59
CA LYS A 162 -4.54 5.66 16.38
C LYS A 162 -4.91 6.68 17.47
N ASP A 163 -6.12 6.57 18.00
CA ASP A 163 -6.61 7.42 19.09
C ASP A 163 -6.28 6.86 20.49
N GLY A 164 -5.75 5.64 20.59
CA GLY A 164 -5.43 4.99 21.87
C GLY A 164 -6.67 4.68 22.72
N VAL A 165 -7.77 4.26 22.10
CA VAL A 165 -9.06 4.03 22.78
C VAL A 165 -9.58 2.61 22.57
N ASP A 166 -10.12 2.00 23.63
CA ASP A 166 -10.62 0.62 23.60
C ASP A 166 -11.97 0.47 22.89
N SER A 167 -12.66 1.58 22.61
CA SER A 167 -13.97 1.57 21.95
C SER A 167 -14.08 2.61 20.84
N LEU A 168 -14.87 2.28 19.81
CA LEU A 168 -15.08 3.17 18.67
C LEU A 168 -15.77 4.46 19.12
N GLN A 169 -15.11 5.59 18.87
CA GLN A 169 -15.57 6.93 19.22
C GLN A 169 -16.93 7.30 18.57
N SER A 170 -17.52 8.41 18.99
CA SER A 170 -18.78 8.90 18.41
C SER A 170 -18.62 9.31 16.93
N SER A 171 -19.73 9.35 16.19
CA SER A 171 -19.73 9.81 14.80
C SER A 171 -19.18 11.23 14.65
N ARG A 172 -19.51 12.12 15.59
CA ARG A 172 -18.96 13.48 15.66
C ARG A 172 -17.44 13.46 15.79
N ARG A 173 -16.91 12.70 16.74
CA ARG A 173 -15.47 12.61 16.99
C ARG A 173 -14.72 12.02 15.80
N LEU A 174 -15.25 10.96 15.19
CA LEU A 174 -14.65 10.37 13.97
C LEU A 174 -14.65 11.36 12.79
N ASN A 175 -15.70 12.18 12.63
CA ASN A 175 -15.72 13.23 11.62
C ASN A 175 -14.63 14.28 11.87
N GLU A 176 -14.43 14.71 13.12
CA GLU A 176 -13.37 15.66 13.51
C GLU A 176 -11.97 15.10 13.21
N LEU A 177 -11.80 13.78 13.30
CA LEU A 177 -10.56 13.07 13.00
C LEU A 177 -10.37 12.72 11.52
N GLY A 178 -11.30 13.13 10.64
CA GLY A 178 -11.22 12.91 9.20
C GLY A 178 -11.76 11.56 8.71
N TYR A 179 -12.37 10.75 9.58
CA TYR A 179 -12.98 9.46 9.23
C TYR A 179 -14.42 9.59 8.70
N LYS A 180 -14.74 10.66 7.99
CA LYS A 180 -16.11 10.94 7.51
C LYS A 180 -16.68 9.81 6.64
N SER A 181 -15.85 9.20 5.78
CA SER A 181 -16.27 8.08 4.94
C SER A 181 -16.64 6.83 5.76
N LEU A 182 -15.91 6.54 6.84
CA LEU A 182 -16.24 5.44 7.75
C LEU A 182 -17.56 5.72 8.47
N VAL A 183 -17.78 6.96 8.94
CA VAL A 183 -19.04 7.37 9.58
C VAL A 183 -20.23 7.16 8.65
N THR A 184 -20.13 7.64 7.41
CA THR A 184 -21.16 7.44 6.38
C THR A 184 -21.40 5.95 6.11
N ALA A 185 -20.32 5.16 5.94
CA ALA A 185 -20.43 3.73 5.68
C ALA A 185 -21.14 2.97 6.80
N ILE A 186 -20.88 3.33 8.07
CA ILE A 186 -21.55 2.72 9.24
C ILE A 186 -23.06 3.00 9.21
N TYR A 187 -23.47 4.24 8.94
CA TYR A 187 -24.90 4.56 8.86
C TYR A 187 -25.60 3.88 7.69
N GLU A 188 -24.96 3.87 6.52
CA GLU A 188 -25.54 3.29 5.30
C GLU A 188 -25.63 1.76 5.33
N ASN A 189 -24.62 1.08 5.89
CA ASN A 189 -24.53 -0.39 5.79
C ASN A 189 -24.91 -1.10 7.11
N ASP A 190 -24.62 -0.49 8.26
CA ASP A 190 -24.78 -1.12 9.57
C ASP A 190 -25.92 -0.50 10.39
N GLY A 191 -26.41 0.68 9.98
CA GLY A 191 -27.58 1.39 10.50
C GLY A 191 -27.25 2.36 11.62
N SER A 192 -26.51 1.94 12.64
CA SER A 192 -26.15 2.84 13.76
C SER A 192 -24.84 2.46 14.44
N PHE A 193 -24.19 3.45 15.05
CA PHE A 193 -22.95 3.26 15.83
C PHE A 193 -23.07 2.24 16.96
N PRO A 194 -24.12 2.26 17.80
CA PRO A 194 -24.30 1.23 18.83
C PRO A 194 -24.36 -0.19 18.26
N LYS A 195 -25.07 -0.38 17.13
CA LYS A 195 -25.14 -1.68 16.45
C LYS A 195 -23.78 -2.08 15.89
N PHE A 196 -23.06 -1.15 15.28
CA PHE A 196 -21.74 -1.41 14.72
C PHE A 196 -20.67 -1.73 15.78
N ARG A 197 -20.71 -1.09 16.96
CA ARG A 197 -19.82 -1.45 18.09
C ARG A 197 -19.98 -2.89 18.54
N LYS A 198 -21.22 -3.36 18.67
CA LYS A 198 -21.51 -4.78 18.98
C LYS A 198 -20.94 -5.71 17.90
N ILE A 199 -20.98 -5.28 16.64
CA ILE A 199 -20.34 -6.03 15.54
C ILE A 199 -18.83 -6.09 15.78
N ILE A 200 -18.15 -4.97 16.02
CA ILE A 200 -16.70 -4.94 16.28
C ILE A 200 -16.29 -5.85 17.45
N GLU A 201 -17.02 -5.80 18.56
CA GLU A 201 -16.78 -6.61 19.76
C GLU A 201 -16.89 -8.12 19.47
N GLY A 202 -17.87 -8.51 18.65
CA GLY A 202 -18.08 -9.91 18.23
C GLY A 202 -17.27 -10.34 17.00
N HIS A 203 -16.64 -9.41 16.29
CA HIS A 203 -16.04 -9.68 14.99
C HIS A 203 -14.60 -10.21 15.12
N VAL A 204 -14.45 -11.50 14.86
CA VAL A 204 -13.15 -12.17 14.68
C VAL A 204 -12.71 -11.96 13.23
N VAL A 205 -11.65 -11.18 13.04
CA VAL A 205 -11.07 -10.95 11.70
C VAL A 205 -10.52 -12.27 11.19
N ARG A 206 -11.05 -12.76 10.06
CA ARG A 206 -10.44 -13.86 9.32
C ARG A 206 -9.26 -13.30 8.54
N LEU A 207 -8.06 -13.41 9.11
CA LEU A 207 -6.84 -13.04 8.39
C LEU A 207 -6.61 -14.03 7.25
N THR A 208 -6.16 -13.54 6.10
CA THR A 208 -5.60 -14.43 5.07
C THR A 208 -4.31 -15.06 5.61
N LEU A 209 -3.86 -16.16 4.99
CA LEU A 209 -2.59 -16.78 5.37
C LEU A 209 -1.43 -15.77 5.28
N ASP A 210 -1.39 -14.96 4.23
CA ASP A 210 -0.34 -13.95 4.04
C ASP A 210 -0.40 -12.86 5.12
N GLN A 211 -1.59 -12.40 5.51
CA GLN A 211 -1.75 -11.42 6.61
C GLN A 211 -1.40 -12.02 7.99
N THR A 212 -1.71 -13.29 8.20
CA THR A 212 -1.32 -14.02 9.41
C THR A 212 0.20 -14.11 9.50
N LEU A 213 0.86 -14.44 8.39
CA LEU A 213 2.31 -14.50 8.29
C LEU A 213 2.93 -13.12 8.51
N GLU A 214 2.45 -12.07 7.82
CA GLU A 214 2.92 -10.68 8.02
C GLU A 214 2.86 -10.25 9.49
N ARG A 215 1.74 -10.50 10.18
CA ARG A 215 1.62 -10.18 11.61
C ARG A 215 2.53 -11.00 12.51
N ALA A 216 2.83 -12.24 12.13
CA ALA A 216 3.78 -13.05 12.88
C ALA A 216 5.22 -12.49 12.77
N TYR A 217 5.60 -11.91 11.62
CA TYR A 217 6.90 -11.22 11.46
C TYR A 217 7.01 -9.96 12.32
N GLU A 218 5.92 -9.21 12.49
CA GLU A 218 5.93 -7.99 13.31
C GLU A 218 6.15 -8.29 14.81
N PHE A 219 5.92 -9.54 15.23
CA PHE A 219 5.99 -9.95 16.63
C PHE A 219 7.33 -10.57 17.05
N ASP A 220 8.16 -11.06 16.11
CA ASP A 220 9.40 -11.77 16.43
C ASP A 220 10.47 -11.68 15.31
N GLU A 221 11.66 -11.16 15.62
CA GLU A 221 12.79 -11.02 14.68
C GLU A 221 13.37 -12.36 14.18
N SER A 222 13.04 -13.49 14.81
CA SER A 222 13.54 -14.82 14.43
C SER A 222 12.85 -15.44 13.19
N PHE A 223 11.75 -14.85 12.73
CA PHE A 223 10.87 -15.36 11.68
C PHE A 223 11.44 -15.43 10.24
N PRO A 224 12.46 -14.68 9.79
CA PRO A 224 13.03 -14.82 8.43
C PRO A 224 13.58 -16.21 8.13
N LYS A 225 14.03 -16.96 9.15
CA LYS A 225 14.42 -18.37 9.02
C LYS A 225 13.21 -19.27 8.78
N PHE A 226 12.10 -18.99 9.46
CA PHE A 226 10.84 -19.69 9.30
C PHE A 226 10.22 -19.45 7.91
N ARG A 227 10.38 -18.25 7.35
CA ARG A 227 10.02 -17.95 5.95
C ARG A 227 10.70 -18.87 4.95
N LYS A 228 12.03 -19.02 5.06
CA LYS A 228 12.81 -19.89 4.17
C LYS A 228 12.39 -21.34 4.30
N ILE A 229 12.02 -21.78 5.51
CA ILE A 229 11.50 -23.13 5.76
C ILE A 229 10.11 -23.29 5.11
N LEU A 230 9.19 -22.33 5.32
CA LEU A 230 7.85 -22.36 4.75
C LEU A 230 7.83 -22.19 3.23
N GLU A 231 8.70 -21.36 2.65
CA GLU A 231 8.85 -21.22 1.20
C GLU A 231 9.47 -22.48 0.58
N LYS A 232 10.44 -23.12 1.26
CA LYS A 232 10.96 -24.44 0.89
C LYS A 232 9.88 -25.53 0.99
N TRP A 233 9.04 -25.48 2.03
CA TRP A 233 7.91 -26.41 2.20
C TRP A 233 6.79 -26.18 1.19
N LYS A 234 6.53 -24.92 0.79
CA LYS A 234 5.58 -24.55 -0.28
C LYS A 234 5.98 -25.13 -1.64
N LEU A 235 7.27 -25.40 -1.86
CA LEU A 235 7.81 -25.78 -3.16
C LEU A 235 8.09 -27.29 -3.31
N GLU A 236 8.38 -28.04 -2.24
CA GLU A 236 8.97 -29.39 -2.42
C GLU A 236 8.53 -30.49 -1.45
N TYR A 237 7.65 -30.23 -0.47
CA TYR A 237 7.34 -31.24 0.55
C TYR A 237 5.95 -31.87 0.38
N THR A 238 5.93 -33.18 0.18
CA THR A 238 4.75 -34.04 0.31
C THR A 238 4.37 -34.20 1.79
N LEU A 239 3.10 -34.53 2.07
CA LEU A 239 2.65 -34.87 3.43
C LEU A 239 3.51 -35.95 4.08
N GLU A 240 4.04 -36.91 3.31
CA GLU A 240 4.98 -37.90 3.84
C GLU A 240 6.27 -37.27 4.40
N GLN A 241 6.85 -36.30 3.70
CA GLN A 241 8.11 -35.69 4.11
C GLN A 241 7.93 -34.74 5.31
N ALA A 242 6.76 -34.09 5.44
CA ALA A 242 6.41 -33.31 6.64
C ALA A 242 6.25 -34.21 7.88
N TYR A 243 5.68 -35.41 7.71
CA TYR A 243 5.57 -36.40 8.77
C TYR A 243 6.95 -36.93 9.21
N GLU A 244 7.83 -37.25 8.26
CA GLU A 244 9.19 -37.73 8.53
C GLU A 244 10.03 -36.66 9.26
N PHE A 245 9.94 -35.39 8.84
CA PHE A 245 10.61 -34.29 9.55
C PHE A 245 10.17 -34.17 11.01
N MET A 246 8.86 -34.25 11.28
CA MET A 246 8.37 -34.19 12.67
C MET A 246 8.85 -35.39 13.51
N GLN A 247 9.07 -36.57 12.90
CA GLN A 247 9.65 -37.72 13.60
C GLN A 247 11.12 -37.52 13.97
N GLU A 248 11.85 -36.73 13.19
CA GLU A 248 13.27 -36.39 13.43
C GLU A 248 13.45 -35.27 14.48
N HIS A 249 12.37 -34.56 14.83
CA HIS A 249 12.37 -33.44 15.76
C HIS A 249 11.47 -33.75 16.99
N PRO A 250 11.99 -34.49 17.99
CA PRO A 250 11.21 -35.03 19.11
C PRO A 250 10.56 -33.97 20.00
N GLU A 251 11.02 -32.72 19.94
CA GLU A 251 10.36 -31.56 20.57
C GLU A 251 8.92 -31.32 20.08
N TYR A 252 8.52 -31.90 18.93
CA TYR A 252 7.15 -31.87 18.41
C TYR A 252 6.40 -33.20 18.61
N GLY A 253 6.99 -34.16 19.33
CA GLY A 253 6.51 -35.54 19.46
C GLY A 253 5.09 -35.69 20.01
N GLU A 254 4.61 -34.76 20.84
CA GLU A 254 3.24 -34.79 21.39
C GLU A 254 2.17 -34.38 20.37
N LEU A 255 2.57 -33.72 19.28
CA LEU A 255 1.69 -33.22 18.22
C LEU A 255 1.62 -34.15 16.99
N LEU A 256 2.43 -35.21 17.00
CA LEU A 256 2.50 -36.20 15.93
C LEU A 256 1.34 -37.19 16.03
N PRO A 257 0.53 -37.38 14.96
CA PRO A 257 -0.44 -38.45 14.95
C PRO A 257 0.26 -39.81 15.02
N ARG A 258 -0.42 -40.78 15.65
CA ARG A 258 0.18 -42.08 16.01
C ARG A 258 0.61 -42.89 14.78
N ASN A 259 0.12 -42.55 13.59
CA ASN A 259 0.55 -43.17 12.33
C ASN A 259 0.28 -42.30 11.08
N LYS A 260 0.97 -42.65 9.98
CA LYS A 260 0.83 -41.99 8.65
C LYS A 260 -0.62 -41.96 8.12
N LYS A 261 -1.48 -42.91 8.50
CA LYS A 261 -2.87 -42.98 8.01
C LYS A 261 -3.77 -41.96 8.72
N GLU A 262 -3.51 -41.70 9.99
CA GLU A 262 -4.14 -40.66 10.81
C GLU A 262 -3.68 -39.27 10.35
N PHE A 263 -2.39 -39.10 10.08
CA PHE A 263 -1.85 -37.88 9.49
C PHE A 263 -2.39 -37.60 8.07
N LYS A 264 -2.65 -38.61 7.24
CA LYS A 264 -3.34 -38.40 5.94
C LYS A 264 -4.82 -38.02 6.08
N ARG A 265 -5.49 -38.37 7.19
CA ARG A 265 -6.91 -38.05 7.44
C ARG A 265 -7.10 -36.69 8.13
N HIS A 266 -6.14 -36.28 8.97
CA HIS A 266 -6.26 -35.11 9.86
C HIS A 266 -5.09 -34.12 9.75
N GLY A 267 -3.97 -34.54 9.14
CA GLY A 267 -2.67 -33.88 9.23
C GLY A 267 -2.55 -32.51 8.55
N GLN A 268 -3.44 -32.13 7.63
CA GLN A 268 -3.44 -30.74 7.15
C GLN A 268 -3.88 -29.75 8.25
N MET A 269 -4.79 -30.16 9.13
CA MET A 269 -5.25 -29.37 10.28
C MET A 269 -4.31 -29.53 11.47
N ASP A 270 -3.74 -30.71 11.70
CA ASP A 270 -2.79 -30.93 12.81
C ASP A 270 -1.42 -30.28 12.54
N LEU A 271 -0.98 -30.21 11.27
CA LEU A 271 0.18 -29.42 10.86
C LEU A 271 -0.10 -27.92 11.01
N TYR A 272 -1.32 -27.47 10.66
CA TYR A 272 -1.78 -26.11 10.95
C TYR A 272 -1.82 -25.83 12.45
N ALA A 273 -2.29 -26.77 13.26
CA ALA A 273 -2.31 -26.67 14.71
C ALA A 273 -0.90 -26.63 15.27
N ALA A 274 0.01 -27.51 14.86
CA ALA A 274 1.40 -27.53 15.32
C ALA A 274 2.19 -26.26 14.95
N ILE A 275 1.87 -25.63 13.82
CA ILE A 275 2.43 -24.35 13.40
C ILE A 275 1.82 -23.15 14.17
N ILE A 276 0.54 -23.24 14.58
CA ILE A 276 -0.21 -22.15 15.23
C ILE A 276 -0.20 -22.24 16.77
N LEU A 277 -0.05 -23.44 17.34
CA LEU A 277 -0.11 -23.75 18.77
C LEU A 277 0.82 -22.92 19.66
N PRO A 278 1.99 -22.41 19.21
CA PRO A 278 2.80 -21.57 20.08
C PRO A 278 2.22 -20.15 20.32
N PHE A 279 1.16 -19.71 19.62
CA PHE A 279 0.74 -18.31 19.65
C PHE A 279 -0.71 -18.11 20.15
N ARG A 280 -0.81 -17.37 21.27
CA ARG A 280 -1.97 -17.02 22.11
C ARG A 280 -3.38 -17.22 21.52
N GLY A 281 -4.13 -18.08 22.22
CA GLY A 281 -5.59 -18.22 22.12
C GLY A 281 -6.10 -19.60 22.57
N PHE A 282 -5.45 -20.23 23.55
CA PHE A 282 -5.65 -21.64 23.92
C PHE A 282 -7.13 -21.94 24.25
N ASP A 283 -7.79 -21.06 25.01
CA ASP A 283 -9.19 -21.26 25.41
C ASP A 283 -10.16 -21.16 24.23
N ARG A 284 -9.89 -20.28 23.27
CA ARG A 284 -10.79 -20.01 22.13
C ARG A 284 -10.63 -21.04 21.01
N PHE A 285 -9.41 -21.54 20.82
CA PHE A 285 -9.14 -22.67 19.94
C PHE A 285 -9.73 -23.97 20.52
N ASN A 286 -9.57 -24.20 21.84
CA ASN A 286 -10.21 -25.32 22.51
C ASN A 286 -11.74 -25.25 22.37
N GLU A 287 -12.34 -24.08 22.53
CA GLU A 287 -13.78 -23.90 22.33
C GLU A 287 -14.21 -24.18 20.88
N MET A 288 -13.42 -23.77 19.88
CA MET A 288 -13.68 -24.07 18.47
C MET A 288 -13.55 -25.57 18.16
N LEU A 289 -12.54 -26.23 18.71
CA LEU A 289 -12.28 -27.66 18.55
C LEU A 289 -13.39 -28.49 19.21
N LEU A 290 -13.79 -28.10 20.43
CA LEU A 290 -14.89 -28.71 21.18
C LEU A 290 -16.23 -28.57 20.44
N ASN A 291 -16.52 -27.39 19.90
CA ASN A 291 -17.72 -27.16 19.08
C ASN A 291 -17.73 -28.00 17.79
N TYR A 292 -16.56 -28.25 17.20
CA TYR A 292 -16.43 -29.08 16.01
C TYR A 292 -16.61 -30.57 16.33
N MET A 293 -16.01 -31.07 17.41
CA MET A 293 -16.16 -32.46 17.87
C MET A 293 -17.60 -32.79 18.27
N GLU A 294 -18.27 -31.86 18.96
CA GLU A 294 -19.69 -31.98 19.34
C GLU A 294 -20.59 -32.10 18.10
N LYS A 295 -20.40 -31.22 17.12
CA LYS A 295 -21.26 -31.18 15.91
C LYS A 295 -21.06 -32.34 14.96
N ARG A 296 -19.85 -32.89 14.85
CA ARG A 296 -19.52 -33.86 13.80
C ARG A 296 -19.50 -35.31 14.30
N ASN A 297 -19.14 -35.51 15.56
CA ASN A 297 -18.91 -36.84 16.13
C ASN A 297 -19.83 -37.15 17.32
N GLY A 298 -20.70 -36.21 17.72
CA GLY A 298 -21.69 -36.42 18.79
C GLY A 298 -21.10 -36.50 20.20
N TYR A 299 -19.87 -36.01 20.41
CA TYR A 299 -19.26 -35.99 21.73
C TYR A 299 -19.87 -34.91 22.62
N ASP A 300 -20.18 -35.25 23.88
CA ASP A 300 -20.52 -34.27 24.90
C ASP A 300 -19.27 -33.41 25.21
N LYS A 301 -19.45 -32.09 25.19
CA LYS A 301 -18.41 -31.11 25.55
C LYS A 301 -17.77 -31.43 26.89
N ARG A 302 -18.55 -31.85 27.89
CA ARG A 302 -18.06 -32.14 29.25
C ARG A 302 -17.09 -33.32 29.27
N ASP A 303 -17.35 -34.33 28.45
CA ASP A 303 -16.47 -35.47 28.29
C ASP A 303 -15.25 -35.17 27.44
N SER A 304 -15.33 -34.21 26.52
CA SER A 304 -14.24 -33.89 25.60
C SER A 304 -13.07 -33.16 26.29
N TYR A 305 -13.33 -32.46 27.40
CA TYR A 305 -12.30 -31.81 28.23
C TYR A 305 -11.30 -32.79 28.85
N LYS A 306 -11.62 -34.09 28.97
CA LYS A 306 -10.70 -35.10 29.54
C LYS A 306 -9.61 -35.54 28.56
N TYR A 307 -9.75 -35.19 27.28
CA TYR A 307 -8.80 -35.54 26.22
C TYR A 307 -7.94 -34.34 25.78
N LEU A 308 -8.13 -33.16 26.38
CA LEU A 308 -7.31 -31.99 26.10
C LEU A 308 -6.10 -31.94 27.05
N PRO A 309 -4.88 -31.70 26.54
CA PRO A 309 -3.71 -31.51 27.39
C PRO A 309 -3.90 -30.28 28.30
N ARG A 310 -3.61 -30.43 29.60
CA ARG A 310 -3.63 -29.33 30.56
C ARG A 310 -2.24 -28.73 30.67
N VAL A 311 -2.11 -27.48 30.25
CA VAL A 311 -0.90 -26.69 30.48
C VAL A 311 -1.18 -25.75 31.64
N SER A 312 -0.40 -25.84 32.71
CA SER A 312 -0.49 -24.91 33.85
C SER A 312 0.77 -24.04 33.90
N VAL A 313 0.59 -22.73 34.00
CA VAL A 313 1.69 -21.78 34.16
C VAL A 313 1.83 -21.46 35.64
N ARG A 314 2.95 -21.83 36.26
CA ARG A 314 3.27 -21.38 37.61
C ARG A 314 3.87 -19.98 37.53
N ALA A 315 3.45 -19.09 38.42
CA ALA A 315 3.80 -17.67 38.37
C ALA A 315 5.31 -17.39 38.60
N ASP A 316 6.07 -18.38 39.05
CA ASP A 316 7.49 -18.28 39.42
C ASP A 316 8.45 -18.96 38.43
N GLN A 317 7.95 -19.54 37.32
CA GLN A 317 8.81 -20.11 36.27
C GLN A 317 8.32 -19.72 34.86
N PRO A 318 9.18 -19.16 33.98
CA PRO A 318 8.79 -18.70 32.65
C PRO A 318 8.76 -19.83 31.59
N GLU A 319 9.01 -21.08 31.97
CA GLU A 319 8.99 -22.24 31.06
C GLU A 319 7.70 -23.06 31.23
N PHE A 320 7.14 -23.53 30.10
CA PHE A 320 5.93 -24.36 30.09
C PHE A 320 6.25 -25.77 30.61
N VAL A 321 5.64 -26.16 31.72
CA VAL A 321 5.74 -27.55 32.21
C VAL A 321 4.49 -28.31 31.75
N VAL A 322 4.67 -29.27 30.85
CA VAL A 322 3.65 -30.27 30.48
C VAL A 322 3.82 -31.48 31.40
N THR A 323 2.82 -31.79 32.21
CA THR A 323 2.84 -33.00 33.06
C THR A 323 1.81 -34.00 32.57
N ALA A 324 2.26 -35.20 32.19
CA ALA A 324 1.36 -36.34 32.02
C ALA A 324 0.90 -36.83 33.41
N LYS A 325 -0.34 -37.28 33.52
CA LYS A 325 -0.83 -37.98 34.72
C LYS A 325 -0.26 -39.39 34.72
N ASP A 326 0.41 -39.79 35.79
CA ASP A 326 0.54 -41.20 36.13
C ASP A 326 -0.86 -41.76 36.45
N GLU A 327 -1.18 -42.90 35.85
CA GLU A 327 -2.45 -43.61 36.00
C GLU A 327 -2.49 -44.34 37.36
N ASP A 328 -3.54 -44.07 38.14
CA ASP A 328 -4.10 -44.99 39.15
C ASP A 328 -5.47 -45.47 38.67
#